data_AF-C1G0K1-F1
#
_entry.id   AF-C1G0K1-F1
#
_cell.length_a   1.000
_cell.length_b   1.000
_cell.length_c   1.000
_cell.angle_alpha   90.00
_cell.angle_beta   90.00
_cell.angle_gamma   90.00
#
_symmetry.space_group_name_H-M   'P 1'
#
loop_
_entity.id
_entity.type
_entity.pdbx_description
1 polymer ?
#
loop_
_entity_poly.entity_id
_entity_poly.type
_entity_poly.pdbx_seq_one_letter_code
_entity_poly.pdbx_strand_id
1 'polypeptide(L)'
;MSEAVRGSDSPWRSDWDNMTQVEGEMRPRESISKELFFEAFKEDPERVYREIANFMDEARDTLNRVRNERDEIQRQVYELGQQVDSLIEERNTLQQIVISLALQAGPAEAQKAQRSAKLDNPKHLTDGKEPIFEIWLSRMKRKLAVNADHFPTEESCIDYIETRTEGDAARHLAPRMREDHPEKFETAEEVFEYLQWVYEDVTIF
;
A
#
# COMPACT_ATOMS: atom_id res chain seq x y z
N MET A 1 18.81 -11.38 -37.90
CA MET A 1 18.26 -10.03 -38.13
C MET A 1 17.38 -9.74 -36.94
N SER A 2 17.89 -8.88 -36.06
CA SER A 2 17.27 -8.45 -34.82
C SER A 2 16.49 -7.16 -35.04
N GLU A 3 15.59 -6.91 -34.08
CA GLU A 3 14.97 -5.65 -33.64
C GLU A 3 13.47 -5.57 -33.87
N ALA A 4 12.66 -5.09 -32.93
CA ALA A 4 12.73 -4.98 -31.48
C ALA A 4 11.32 -4.54 -31.05
N VAL A 5 10.72 -5.25 -30.10
CA VAL A 5 9.52 -4.79 -29.40
C VAL A 5 9.94 -3.73 -28.37
N ARG A 6 9.38 -2.53 -28.47
CA ARG A 6 9.29 -1.49 -27.42
C ARG A 6 7.96 -0.78 -27.61
N GLY A 7 7.18 -0.44 -26.60
CA GLY A 7 7.33 -0.55 -25.15
C GLY A 7 5.95 -0.23 -24.55
N SER A 8 5.74 -0.73 -23.34
CA SER A 8 4.54 -0.63 -22.53
C SER A 8 4.04 0.81 -22.29
N ASP A 9 2.83 1.10 -22.75
CA ASP A 9 2.01 2.22 -22.27
C ASP A 9 1.50 1.89 -20.86
N SER A 10 2.06 2.55 -19.84
CA SER A 10 1.51 2.53 -18.48
C SER A 10 0.35 3.55 -18.38
N PRO A 11 -0.91 3.12 -18.13
CA PRO A 11 -2.10 3.99 -18.23
C PRO A 11 -2.31 5.04 -17.11
N TRP A 12 -1.32 5.32 -16.26
CA TRP A 12 -1.51 6.08 -15.02
C TRP A 12 -0.62 7.32 -14.86
N ARG A 13 0.19 7.69 -15.85
CA ARG A 13 0.69 9.07 -15.91
C ARG A 13 -0.49 9.96 -16.28
N SER A 14 -1.10 10.56 -15.27
CA SER A 14 -2.25 11.44 -15.44
C SER A 14 -1.85 12.61 -16.33
N ASP A 15 -2.43 12.69 -17.53
CA ASP A 15 -2.26 13.81 -18.47
C ASP A 15 -2.44 15.19 -17.80
N TRP A 16 -3.14 15.24 -16.66
CA TRP A 16 -3.36 16.41 -15.81
C TRP A 16 -2.08 17.10 -15.30
N ASP A 17 -0.99 16.37 -15.05
CA ASP A 17 0.29 16.99 -14.60
C ASP A 17 0.94 17.85 -15.69
N ASN A 18 0.55 17.61 -16.96
CA ASN A 18 0.96 18.37 -18.12
C ASN A 18 -0.11 19.39 -18.55
N MET A 19 -1.13 19.70 -17.75
CA MET A 19 -2.17 20.67 -18.12
C MET A 19 -1.96 22.02 -17.41
N THR A 20 -2.17 23.12 -18.11
CA THR A 20 -2.25 24.47 -17.52
C THR A 20 -3.64 25.04 -17.75
N GLN A 21 -4.20 25.71 -16.75
CA GLN A 21 -5.55 26.28 -16.83
C GLN A 21 -5.49 27.66 -17.50
N VAL A 22 -6.11 27.80 -18.67
CA VAL A 22 -6.22 29.07 -19.39
C VAL A 22 -7.69 29.28 -19.73
N GLU A 23 -8.28 30.40 -19.28
CA GLU A 23 -9.69 30.77 -19.51
C GLU A 23 -10.73 29.69 -19.07
N GLY A 24 -10.39 28.89 -18.06
CA GLY A 24 -11.28 27.85 -17.54
C GLY A 24 -11.21 26.51 -18.29
N GLU A 25 -10.41 26.41 -19.34
CA GLU A 25 -10.10 25.15 -20.03
C GLU A 25 -8.73 24.61 -19.60
N MET A 26 -8.64 23.32 -19.34
CA MET A 26 -7.37 22.62 -19.11
C MET A 26 -6.75 22.29 -20.48
N ARG A 27 -5.64 22.94 -20.81
CA ARG A 27 -4.90 22.72 -22.06
C ARG A 27 -3.53 22.12 -21.76
N PRO A 28 -3.00 21.26 -22.65
CA PRO A 28 -1.63 20.78 -22.50
C PRO A 28 -0.68 21.97 -22.39
N ARG A 29 0.22 21.92 -21.42
CA ARG A 29 1.26 22.92 -21.16
C ARG A 29 2.17 22.91 -22.37
N GLU A 30 1.93 23.83 -23.29
CA GLU A 30 2.75 23.97 -24.47
C GLU A 30 4.18 24.26 -24.03
N SER A 31 5.06 23.29 -24.29
CA SER A 31 6.48 23.46 -24.01
C SER A 31 7.01 24.55 -24.94
N ILE A 32 7.68 25.56 -24.37
CA ILE A 32 8.31 26.60 -25.19
C ILE A 32 9.27 25.92 -26.19
N SER A 33 9.11 26.23 -27.47
CA SER A 33 10.04 25.71 -28.48
C SER A 33 11.43 26.33 -28.26
N LYS A 34 12.46 25.57 -28.63
CA LYS A 34 13.85 26.02 -28.50
C LYS A 34 14.08 27.33 -29.28
N GLU A 35 13.41 27.46 -30.42
CA GLU A 35 13.47 28.64 -31.29
C GLU A 35 12.90 29.88 -30.58
N LEU A 36 11.70 29.77 -30.00
CA LEU A 36 11.05 30.86 -29.26
C LEU A 36 11.84 31.25 -28.01
N PHE A 37 12.44 30.26 -27.33
CA PHE A 37 13.30 30.52 -26.18
C PHE A 37 14.52 31.36 -26.58
N PHE A 38 15.22 31.00 -27.66
CA PHE A 38 16.40 31.76 -28.10
C PHE A 38 16.04 33.12 -28.68
N GLU A 39 14.86 33.28 -29.28
CA GLU A 39 14.35 34.57 -29.73
C GLU A 39 14.10 35.49 -28.52
N ALA A 40 13.36 35.02 -27.51
CA ALA A 40 13.13 35.76 -26.26
C ALA A 40 14.45 36.09 -25.54
N PHE A 41 15.42 35.17 -25.55
CA PHE A 41 16.74 35.40 -24.96
C PHE A 41 17.56 36.46 -25.71
N LYS A 42 17.44 36.55 -27.04
CA LYS A 42 18.09 37.61 -27.83
C LYS A 42 17.46 38.98 -27.58
N GLU A 43 16.16 39.03 -27.35
CA GLU A 43 15.43 40.27 -27.08
C GLU A 43 15.71 40.83 -25.69
N ASP A 44 15.57 40.01 -24.64
CA ASP A 44 15.80 40.42 -23.25
C ASP A 44 16.36 39.24 -22.41
N PRO A 45 17.69 39.09 -22.37
CA PRO A 45 18.35 38.02 -21.60
C PRO A 45 18.05 38.09 -20.11
N GLU A 46 17.91 39.30 -19.57
CA GLU A 46 17.74 39.53 -18.13
C GLU A 46 16.34 39.12 -17.69
N ARG A 47 15.32 39.40 -18.51
CA ARG A 47 13.97 38.91 -18.28
C ARG A 47 13.92 37.38 -18.26
N VAL A 48 14.53 36.72 -19.26
CA VAL A 48 14.56 35.25 -19.33
C VAL A 48 15.26 34.66 -18.11
N TYR A 49 16.39 35.24 -17.68
CA TYR A 49 17.08 34.82 -16.46
C TYR A 49 16.18 34.92 -15.22
N ARG A 50 15.51 36.06 -15.02
CA ARG A 50 14.59 36.26 -13.88
C ARG A 50 13.44 35.27 -13.87
N GLU A 51 12.83 35.01 -15.02
CA GLU A 51 11.72 34.05 -15.14
C GLU A 51 12.17 32.62 -14.80
N ILE A 52 13.33 32.19 -15.29
CA ILE A 52 13.90 30.87 -14.96
C ILE A 52 14.26 30.80 -13.47
N ALA A 53 14.90 31.83 -12.93
CA ALA A 53 15.28 31.88 -11.51
C ALA A 53 14.05 31.78 -10.60
N ASN A 54 13.02 32.58 -10.86
CA ASN A 54 11.76 32.54 -10.11
C ASN A 54 11.10 31.16 -10.18
N PHE A 55 11.04 30.55 -11.37
CA PHE A 55 10.46 29.22 -11.54
C PHE A 55 11.24 28.14 -10.76
N MET A 56 12.58 28.21 -10.77
CA MET A 56 13.40 27.27 -10.00
C MET A 56 13.23 27.44 -8.49
N ASP A 57 13.08 28.66 -8.00
CA ASP A 57 12.84 28.93 -6.59
C ASP A 57 11.44 28.47 -6.16
N GLU A 58 10.40 28.75 -6.95
CA GLU A 58 9.04 28.23 -6.71
C GLU A 58 8.97 26.70 -6.71
N ALA A 59 9.67 26.06 -7.66
CA ALA A 59 9.75 24.61 -7.73
C ALA A 59 10.45 24.03 -6.50
N ARG A 60 11.54 24.66 -6.04
CA ARG A 60 12.26 24.28 -4.82
C ARG A 60 11.37 24.42 -3.59
N ASP A 61 10.64 25.52 -3.46
CA ASP A 61 9.74 25.76 -2.33
C ASP A 61 8.58 24.74 -2.31
N THR A 62 8.03 24.42 -3.47
CA THR A 62 6.98 23.40 -3.59
C THR A 62 7.50 22.02 -3.20
N LEU A 63 8.69 21.64 -3.68
CA LEU A 63 9.33 20.36 -3.31
C LEU A 63 9.58 20.29 -1.80
N ASN A 64 10.08 21.37 -1.20
CA ASN A 64 10.30 21.43 0.25
C ASN A 64 8.99 21.30 1.03
N ARG A 65 7.92 21.97 0.58
CA ARG A 65 6.60 21.86 1.22
C ARG A 65 6.08 20.43 1.18
N VAL A 66 6.06 19.81 -0.01
CA VAL A 66 5.57 18.43 -0.19
C VAL A 66 6.40 17.45 0.63
N ARG A 67 7.72 17.64 0.67
CA ARG A 67 8.60 16.83 1.51
C ARG A 67 8.25 16.95 3.00
N ASN A 68 8.06 18.16 3.50
CA ASN A 68 7.71 18.39 4.90
C ASN A 68 6.34 17.79 5.25
N GLU A 69 5.35 17.93 4.37
CA GLU A 69 4.02 17.31 4.54
C GLU A 69 4.13 15.78 4.57
N ARG A 70 4.91 15.19 3.67
CA ARG A 70 5.16 13.75 3.65
C ARG A 70 5.85 13.27 4.93
N ASP A 71 6.87 13.97 5.39
CA ASP A 71 7.61 13.63 6.61
C ASP A 71 6.69 13.72 7.85
N GLU A 72 5.80 14.72 7.90
CA GLU A 72 4.81 14.85 8.98
C GLU A 72 3.75 13.73 8.95
N ILE A 73 3.22 13.40 7.78
CA ILE A 73 2.28 12.28 7.63
C ILE A 73 2.94 10.97 8.06
N GLN A 74 4.18 10.72 7.64
CA GLN A 74 4.93 9.53 8.05
C GLN A 74 5.09 9.45 9.57
N ARG A 75 5.38 10.58 10.22
CA ARG A 75 5.46 10.65 11.69
C ARG A 75 4.11 10.32 12.35
N GLN A 76 3.01 10.89 11.84
CA GLN A 76 1.67 10.63 12.38
C GLN A 76 1.25 9.16 12.21
N VAL A 77 1.55 8.56 11.05
CA VAL A 77 1.29 7.14 10.80
C VAL A 77 2.07 6.27 11.79
N TYR A 78 3.34 6.58 12.04
CA TYR A 78 4.15 5.87 13.02
C TYR A 78 3.57 5.98 14.45
N GLU A 79 3.25 7.20 14.90
CA GLU A 79 2.65 7.43 16.23
C GLU A 79 1.30 6.73 16.39
N LEU A 80 0.46 6.74 15.34
CA LEU A 80 -0.82 6.05 15.35
C LEU A 80 -0.63 4.52 15.38
N GLY A 81 0.36 4.00 14.67
CA GLY A 81 0.75 2.59 14.72
C GLY A 81 1.08 2.15 16.14
N GLN A 82 1.91 2.92 16.85
CA GLN A 82 2.24 2.62 18.27
C GLN A 82 1.01 2.66 19.18
N GLN A 83 0.07 3.58 18.96
CA GLN A 83 -1.18 3.62 19.74
C GLN A 83 -2.07 2.40 19.47
N VAL A 84 -2.15 1.96 18.21
CA VAL A 84 -2.88 0.75 17.84
C VAL A 84 -2.28 -0.47 18.52
N ASP A 85 -0.95 -0.60 18.55
CA ASP A 85 -0.27 -1.72 19.21
C ASP A 85 -0.54 -1.74 20.72
N SER A 86 -0.46 -0.59 21.38
CA SER A 86 -0.79 -0.46 22.81
C SER A 86 -2.23 -0.89 23.13
N LEU A 87 -3.20 -0.45 22.31
CA LEU A 87 -4.61 -0.84 22.47
C LEU A 87 -4.83 -2.32 22.19
N ILE A 88 -4.06 -2.92 21.28
CA ILE A 88 -4.10 -4.37 21.04
C ILE A 88 -3.64 -5.13 22.28
N GLU A 89 -2.54 -4.72 22.91
CA GLU A 89 -2.03 -5.35 24.14
C GLU A 89 -3.00 -5.20 25.32
N GLU A 90 -3.60 -4.02 25.49
CA GLU A 90 -4.62 -3.81 26.52
C GLU A 90 -5.85 -4.71 26.28
N ARG A 91 -6.34 -4.78 25.05
CA ARG A 91 -7.44 -5.67 24.67
C ARG A 91 -7.10 -7.14 24.93
N ASN A 92 -5.88 -7.58 24.59
CA ASN A 92 -5.43 -8.95 24.84
C ASN A 92 -5.43 -9.26 26.34
N THR A 93 -4.94 -8.33 27.15
CA THR A 93 -4.91 -8.46 28.62
C THR A 93 -6.32 -8.58 29.19
N LEU A 94 -7.23 -7.70 28.78
CA LEU A 94 -8.63 -7.73 29.21
C LEU A 94 -9.34 -9.02 28.77
N GLN A 95 -9.06 -9.51 27.56
CA GLN A 95 -9.60 -10.80 27.10
C GLN A 95 -9.14 -11.96 27.99
N GLN A 96 -7.86 -12.01 28.36
CA GLN A 96 -7.36 -13.06 29.27
C GLN A 96 -8.04 -13.00 30.64
N ILE A 97 -8.21 -11.79 31.19
CA ILE A 97 -8.94 -11.60 32.46
C ILE A 97 -10.38 -12.11 32.34
N VAL A 98 -11.11 -11.73 31.29
CA VAL A 98 -12.49 -12.19 31.05
C VAL A 98 -12.57 -13.71 30.94
N ILE A 99 -11.66 -14.35 30.20
CA ILE A 99 -11.60 -15.81 30.05
C ILE A 99 -11.39 -16.48 31.41
N SER A 100 -10.42 -16.00 32.19
CA SER A 100 -10.14 -16.55 33.52
C SER A 100 -11.33 -16.43 34.48
N LEU A 101 -12.06 -15.31 34.43
CA LEU A 101 -13.24 -15.09 35.27
C LEU A 101 -14.40 -16.00 34.85
N ALA A 102 -14.60 -16.20 33.54
CA ALA A 102 -15.61 -17.10 33.01
C ALA A 102 -15.35 -18.57 33.42
N LEU A 103 -14.07 -18.98 33.47
CA LEU A 103 -13.67 -20.33 33.90
C LEU A 103 -13.86 -20.56 35.41
N GLN A 104 -13.75 -19.53 36.25
CA GLN A 104 -13.96 -19.64 37.70
C GLN A 104 -15.45 -19.74 38.09
N ALA A 105 -16.38 -19.42 37.18
CA ALA A 105 -17.81 -19.33 37.48
C ALA A 105 -18.65 -20.60 37.14
N GLY A 106 -18.05 -21.75 36.83
CA GLY A 106 -18.75 -22.86 36.16
C GLY A 106 -19.93 -23.53 36.90
N PRO A 107 -20.64 -24.50 36.27
CA PRO A 107 -20.95 -24.67 34.86
C PRO A 107 -22.48 -24.71 34.60
N ALA A 108 -22.94 -24.14 33.48
CA ALA A 108 -24.22 -24.51 32.89
C ALA A 108 -24.01 -24.81 31.39
N GLU A 109 -24.02 -26.10 31.10
CA GLU A 109 -24.38 -26.73 29.82
C GLU A 109 -23.41 -26.62 28.63
N ALA A 110 -22.90 -27.81 28.27
CA ALA A 110 -22.41 -28.21 26.95
C ALA A 110 -21.27 -27.37 26.33
N GLN A 111 -20.06 -27.85 26.58
CA GLN A 111 -18.86 -27.61 25.78
C GLN A 111 -19.12 -27.95 24.30
N LYS A 112 -19.62 -26.99 23.52
CA LYS A 112 -19.13 -26.79 22.16
C LYS A 112 -17.99 -25.81 22.30
N ALA A 113 -16.79 -26.19 21.84
CA ALA A 113 -15.64 -25.29 21.73
C ALA A 113 -16.12 -23.96 21.12
N GLN A 114 -16.23 -22.94 21.96
CA GLN A 114 -16.73 -21.64 21.55
C GLN A 114 -15.56 -20.95 20.87
N ARG A 115 -15.41 -21.27 19.59
CA ARG A 115 -14.47 -20.64 18.65
C ARG A 115 -14.53 -19.12 18.79
N SER A 116 -13.39 -18.46 18.62
CA SER A 116 -13.28 -17.00 18.69
C SER A 116 -14.41 -16.31 17.90
N ALA A 117 -14.92 -15.19 18.43
CA ALA A 117 -16.02 -14.46 17.80
C ALA A 117 -15.70 -14.19 16.31
N LYS A 118 -16.67 -14.42 15.42
CA LYS A 118 -16.49 -14.25 13.97
C LYS A 118 -16.23 -12.77 13.66
N LEU A 119 -14.96 -12.35 13.63
CA LEU A 119 -14.55 -11.14 12.92
C LEU A 119 -14.96 -11.28 11.46
N ASP A 120 -15.56 -10.23 10.89
CA ASP A 120 -15.85 -10.20 9.46
C ASP A 120 -14.58 -10.47 8.65
N ASN A 121 -14.73 -11.24 7.57
CA ASN A 121 -13.59 -11.57 6.74
C ASN A 121 -13.10 -10.29 6.03
N PRO A 122 -11.77 -10.07 5.97
CA PRO A 122 -11.23 -8.99 5.16
C PRO A 122 -11.66 -9.14 3.69
N LYS A 123 -11.84 -7.99 3.03
CA LYS A 123 -12.08 -7.93 1.57
C LYS A 123 -10.93 -8.62 0.82
N HIS A 124 -11.20 -9.16 -0.37
CA HIS A 124 -10.15 -9.77 -1.20
C HIS A 124 -9.17 -8.71 -1.70
N LEU A 125 -7.87 -8.99 -1.62
CA LEU A 125 -6.84 -8.21 -2.29
C LEU A 125 -6.86 -8.57 -3.76
N THR A 126 -7.06 -7.58 -4.64
CA THR A 126 -7.11 -7.80 -6.09
C THR A 126 -5.89 -7.20 -6.77
N ASP A 127 -5.85 -5.87 -6.91
CA ASP A 127 -4.80 -5.09 -7.59
C ASP A 127 -4.06 -4.13 -6.65
N GLY A 128 -4.31 -4.24 -5.34
CA GLY A 128 -3.75 -3.34 -4.33
C GLY A 128 -4.38 -1.94 -4.28
N LYS A 129 -5.47 -1.67 -5.01
CA LYS A 129 -6.18 -0.37 -4.96
C LYS A 129 -7.35 -0.37 -3.99
N GLU A 130 -8.23 -1.36 -4.09
CA GLU A 130 -9.35 -1.54 -3.17
C GLU A 130 -9.48 -3.00 -2.70
N PRO A 131 -9.16 -3.31 -1.42
CA PRO A 131 -8.50 -2.45 -0.44
C PRO A 131 -7.05 -2.13 -0.83
N ILE A 132 -6.54 -0.97 -0.37
CA ILE A 132 -5.10 -0.69 -0.45
C ILE A 132 -4.32 -1.75 0.35
N PHE A 133 -3.14 -2.12 -0.16
CA PHE A 133 -2.36 -3.24 0.38
C PHE A 133 -2.10 -3.12 1.88
N GLU A 134 -1.64 -1.97 2.37
CA GLU A 134 -1.38 -1.74 3.80
C GLU A 134 -2.61 -2.01 4.70
N ILE A 135 -3.79 -1.54 4.27
CA ILE A 135 -5.05 -1.75 5.00
C ILE A 135 -5.44 -3.23 4.97
N TRP A 136 -5.25 -3.90 3.83
CA TRP A 136 -5.51 -5.33 3.71
C TRP A 136 -4.57 -6.15 4.61
N LEU A 137 -3.27 -5.87 4.57
CA LEU A 137 -2.23 -6.52 5.35
C LEU A 137 -2.53 -6.42 6.85
N SER A 138 -2.85 -5.21 7.33
CA SER A 138 -3.23 -4.98 8.73
C SER A 138 -4.45 -5.81 9.15
N ARG A 139 -5.48 -5.88 8.29
CA ARG A 139 -6.69 -6.67 8.55
C ARG A 139 -6.42 -8.17 8.51
N MET A 140 -5.56 -8.64 7.61
CA MET A 140 -5.17 -10.04 7.50
C MET A 140 -4.36 -10.49 8.72
N LYS A 141 -3.32 -9.75 9.11
CA LYS A 141 -2.53 -10.03 10.33
C LYS A 141 -3.43 -10.07 11.56
N ARG A 142 -4.37 -9.13 11.68
CA ARG A 142 -5.37 -9.13 12.77
C ARG A 142 -6.28 -10.35 12.75
N LYS A 143 -6.76 -10.75 11.57
CA LYS A 143 -7.66 -11.91 11.41
C LYS A 143 -6.96 -13.21 11.81
N LEU A 144 -5.72 -13.41 11.38
CA LEU A 144 -4.92 -14.58 11.76
C LEU A 144 -4.61 -14.59 13.26
N ALA A 145 -4.29 -13.44 13.86
CA ALA A 145 -4.01 -13.35 15.29
C ALA A 145 -5.25 -13.58 16.17
N VAL A 146 -6.40 -12.97 15.84
CA VAL A 146 -7.62 -13.11 16.67
C VAL A 146 -8.27 -14.48 16.49
N ASN A 147 -8.17 -15.07 15.31
CA ASN A 147 -8.70 -16.40 15.01
C ASN A 147 -7.57 -17.43 14.96
N ALA A 148 -6.51 -17.30 15.77
CA ALA A 148 -5.41 -18.25 15.79
C ALA A 148 -5.89 -19.69 16.10
N ASP A 149 -6.99 -19.83 16.85
CA ASP A 149 -7.66 -21.12 17.11
C ASP A 149 -8.27 -21.76 15.84
N HIS A 150 -8.50 -20.98 14.78
CA HIS A 150 -8.93 -21.47 13.47
C HIS A 150 -7.78 -21.80 12.53
N PHE A 151 -6.59 -21.28 12.80
CA PHE A 151 -5.39 -21.43 11.95
C PHE A 151 -4.23 -21.98 12.78
N PRO A 152 -4.29 -23.26 13.19
CA PRO A 152 -3.32 -23.84 14.11
C PRO A 152 -1.94 -24.09 13.48
N THR A 153 -1.81 -24.00 12.17
CA THR A 153 -0.56 -24.24 11.41
C THR A 153 -0.27 -23.11 10.44
N GLU A 154 1.00 -22.87 10.13
CA GLU A 154 1.42 -21.93 9.09
C GLU A 154 0.76 -22.25 7.73
N GLU A 155 0.66 -23.54 7.38
CA GLU A 155 -0.05 -24.00 6.18
C GLU A 155 -1.51 -23.52 6.16
N SER A 156 -2.23 -23.63 7.29
CA SER A 156 -3.61 -23.14 7.37
C SER A 156 -3.72 -21.61 7.31
N CYS A 157 -2.68 -20.88 7.74
CA CYS A 157 -2.58 -19.43 7.56
C CYS A 157 -2.34 -19.07 6.09
N ILE A 158 -1.42 -19.79 5.42
CA ILE A 158 -1.09 -19.61 4.00
C ILE A 158 -2.31 -19.89 3.12
N ASP A 159 -2.99 -21.02 3.34
CA ASP A 159 -4.25 -21.36 2.64
C ASP A 159 -5.30 -20.28 2.82
N TYR A 160 -5.44 -19.77 4.05
CA TYR A 160 -6.40 -18.69 4.31
C TYR A 160 -6.02 -17.41 3.57
N ILE A 161 -4.74 -17.04 3.55
CA ILE A 161 -4.25 -15.88 2.80
C ILE A 161 -4.56 -16.05 1.31
N GLU A 162 -4.30 -17.21 0.71
CA GLU A 162 -4.62 -17.49 -0.68
C GLU A 162 -6.11 -17.25 -0.97
N THR A 163 -7.01 -17.73 -0.11
CA THR A 163 -8.47 -17.53 -0.29
C THR A 163 -8.91 -16.06 -0.16
N ARG A 164 -8.03 -15.19 0.37
CA ARG A 164 -8.26 -13.75 0.51
C ARG A 164 -7.53 -12.93 -0.55
N THR A 165 -6.90 -13.59 -1.52
CA THR A 165 -6.32 -12.96 -2.71
C THR A 165 -7.09 -13.34 -3.97
N GLU A 166 -7.30 -12.38 -4.86
CA GLU A 166 -7.98 -12.56 -6.15
C GLU A 166 -7.22 -11.77 -7.23
N GLY A 167 -7.65 -11.91 -8.49
CA GLY A 167 -7.16 -11.04 -9.57
C GLY A 167 -5.65 -11.10 -9.75
N ASP A 168 -5.00 -9.95 -9.59
CA ASP A 168 -3.57 -9.79 -9.81
C ASP A 168 -2.74 -10.38 -8.66
N ALA A 169 -3.13 -10.14 -7.40
CA ALA A 169 -2.50 -10.71 -6.22
C ALA A 169 -2.45 -12.24 -6.26
N ALA A 170 -3.56 -12.88 -6.65
CA ALA A 170 -3.61 -14.34 -6.80
C ALA A 170 -2.65 -14.86 -7.90
N ARG A 171 -2.47 -14.11 -9.00
CA ARG A 171 -1.53 -14.49 -10.07
C ARG A 171 -0.08 -14.41 -9.60
N HIS A 172 0.24 -13.47 -8.73
CA HIS A 172 1.56 -13.36 -8.12
C HIS A 172 1.85 -14.53 -7.17
N LEU A 173 0.87 -14.98 -6.38
CA LEU A 173 1.05 -16.09 -5.44
C LEU A 173 1.04 -17.48 -6.10
N ALA A 174 0.18 -17.70 -7.10
CA ALA A 174 -0.09 -19.02 -7.67
C ALA A 174 1.14 -19.86 -8.07
N PRO A 175 2.25 -19.32 -8.60
CA PRO A 175 3.44 -20.12 -8.92
C PRO A 175 4.07 -20.79 -7.70
N ARG A 176 4.17 -20.08 -6.57
CA ARG A 176 4.82 -20.55 -5.33
C ARG A 176 3.90 -21.34 -4.41
N MET A 177 2.58 -21.34 -4.67
CA MET A 177 1.60 -22.17 -3.96
C MET A 177 1.51 -23.60 -4.50
N ARG A 178 2.16 -23.93 -5.62
CA ARG A 178 2.11 -25.28 -6.21
C ARG A 178 2.89 -26.30 -5.39
N GLU A 179 2.40 -27.53 -5.35
CA GLU A 179 2.98 -28.60 -4.53
C GLU A 179 4.42 -29.00 -4.95
N ASP A 180 4.82 -28.69 -6.18
CA ASP A 180 6.12 -29.02 -6.77
C ASP A 180 7.10 -27.84 -6.83
N HIS A 181 6.73 -26.65 -6.34
CA HIS A 181 7.61 -25.49 -6.39
C HIS A 181 8.78 -25.66 -5.40
N PRO A 182 10.06 -25.44 -5.83
CA PRO A 182 11.22 -25.60 -4.96
C PRO A 182 11.31 -24.54 -3.84
N GLU A 183 10.67 -23.39 -4.04
CA GLU A 183 10.66 -22.27 -3.09
C GLU A 183 9.21 -21.94 -2.70
N LYS A 184 8.53 -22.86 -2.02
CA LYS A 184 7.19 -22.57 -1.47
C LYS A 184 7.30 -21.56 -0.33
N PHE A 185 6.16 -20.98 0.03
CA PHE A 185 6.04 -20.26 1.28
C PHE A 185 5.97 -21.27 2.44
N GLU A 186 6.83 -21.09 3.43
CA GLU A 186 6.83 -21.91 4.65
C GLU A 186 6.04 -21.23 5.78
N THR A 187 5.93 -19.90 5.73
CA THR A 187 5.21 -19.12 6.74
C THR A 187 4.26 -18.09 6.11
N ALA A 188 3.25 -17.71 6.87
CA ALA A 188 2.35 -16.61 6.50
C ALA A 188 3.10 -15.28 6.31
N GLU A 189 4.19 -15.05 7.05
CA GLU A 189 4.98 -13.83 6.95
C GLU A 189 5.71 -13.73 5.61
N GLU A 190 6.27 -14.84 5.10
CA GLU A 190 6.91 -14.84 3.77
C GLU A 190 5.92 -14.48 2.64
N VAL A 191 4.65 -14.88 2.78
CA VAL A 191 3.59 -14.48 1.84
C VAL A 191 3.36 -12.98 1.92
N PHE A 192 3.32 -12.41 3.13
CA PHE A 192 3.15 -10.97 3.32
C PHE A 192 4.34 -10.17 2.80
N GLU A 193 5.58 -10.59 3.07
CA GLU A 193 6.79 -9.94 2.55
C GLU A 193 6.82 -9.95 1.02
N TYR A 194 6.42 -11.08 0.41
CA TYR A 194 6.36 -11.17 -1.05
C TYR A 194 5.30 -10.23 -1.65
N LEU A 195 4.09 -10.20 -1.07
CA LEU A 195 3.04 -9.26 -1.52
C LEU A 195 3.44 -7.81 -1.25
N GLN A 196 4.14 -7.53 -0.16
CA GLN A 196 4.67 -6.22 0.15
C GLN A 196 5.67 -5.78 -0.91
N TRP A 197 6.58 -6.65 -1.31
CA TRP A 197 7.47 -6.37 -2.44
C TRP A 197 6.69 -6.09 -3.73
N VAL A 198 5.64 -6.84 -4.04
CA VAL A 198 4.82 -6.62 -5.24
C VAL A 198 4.07 -5.28 -5.24
N TYR A 199 3.57 -4.83 -4.08
CA TYR A 199 2.68 -3.65 -4.01
C TYR A 199 3.32 -2.38 -3.42
N GLU A 200 4.44 -2.48 -2.71
CA GLU A 200 5.20 -1.33 -2.19
C GLU A 200 6.46 -1.01 -3.03
N ASP A 201 7.08 -2.00 -3.70
CA ASP A 201 8.29 -1.81 -4.53
C ASP A 201 7.98 -1.40 -5.99
N VAL A 202 6.82 -0.79 -6.23
CA VAL A 202 6.44 -0.15 -7.52
C VAL A 202 6.55 1.39 -7.40
N THR A 203 7.53 1.88 -6.62
CA THR A 203 7.90 3.31 -6.56
C THR A 203 9.32 3.59 -7.05
N ILE A 204 9.93 2.67 -7.80
CA ILE A 204 11.17 2.94 -8.52
C ILE A 204 10.98 2.53 -9.98
N PHE A 205 10.57 3.48 -10.83
CA PHE A 205 11.15 3.84 -12.13
C PHE A 205 10.33 4.94 -12.81
#